data_AF-A0A4Y8W8L4-F1
#
_entry.id   AF-A0A4Y8W8L4-F1
#
_cell.length_a   1.000
_cell.length_b   1.000
_cell.length_c   1.000
_cell.angle_alpha   90.00
_cell.angle_beta   90.00
_cell.angle_gamma   90.00
#
_symmetry.space_group_name_H-M   'P 1'
#
loop_
_entity.id
_entity.type
_entity.pdbx_description
1 polymer ?
#
loop_
_entity_poly.entity_id
_entity_poly.type
_entity_poly.pdbx_seq_one_letter_code
_entity_poly.pdbx_strand_id
1 'polypeptide(L)'
;MEYIEPIRIIILGLLGFYALIWAIPASIAGIVLSLGDVKRIIWIDKQLAKNADLLHANYQNTLPYSIISRLINYCLTYPFIRHRSTTSSLKFKVLMWANTLGFWCWFVVAIYAVIYRLL
;
A
#
# COMPACT_ATOMS: atom_id res chain seq x y z
N MET A 1 -18.62 -15.66 28.25
CA MET A 1 -18.60 -15.96 26.80
C MET A 1 -19.66 -15.19 26.02
N GLU A 2 -20.77 -14.78 26.64
CA GLU A 2 -21.89 -14.07 25.98
C GLU A 2 -21.56 -12.70 25.36
N TYR A 3 -20.60 -11.95 25.92
CA TYR A 3 -20.22 -10.61 25.40
C TYR A 3 -19.07 -10.61 24.39
N ILE A 4 -18.35 -11.73 24.21
CA ILE A 4 -17.14 -11.77 23.38
C ILE A 4 -17.52 -11.73 21.89
N GLU A 5 -18.54 -12.49 21.51
CA GLU A 5 -19.06 -12.60 20.15
C GLU A 5 -19.55 -11.27 19.56
N PRO A 6 -20.43 -10.50 20.22
CA PRO A 6 -20.91 -9.22 19.67
C PRO A 6 -19.78 -8.19 19.55
N ILE A 7 -18.89 -8.09 20.55
CA ILE A 7 -17.73 -7.18 20.51
C ILE A 7 -16.83 -7.51 19.31
N ARG A 8 -16.60 -8.80 19.06
CA ARG A 8 -15.79 -9.29 17.94
C ARG A 8 -16.39 -8.92 16.58
N ILE A 9 -17.70 -9.14 16.41
CA ILE A 9 -18.41 -8.78 15.16
C ILE A 9 -18.29 -7.27 14.90
N ILE A 10 -18.43 -6.45 15.94
CA ILE A 10 -18.28 -4.99 15.82
C ILE A 10 -16.84 -4.63 15.38
N ILE A 11 -15.81 -5.21 16.02
CA ILE A 11 -14.41 -4.96 15.66
C ILE A 11 -14.13 -5.35 14.20
N LEU A 12 -14.62 -6.52 13.76
CA LEU A 12 -14.43 -6.98 12.39
C LEU A 12 -15.16 -6.12 11.38
N GLY A 13 -16.39 -5.71 11.70
CA GLY A 13 -17.17 -4.79 10.88
C GLY A 13 -16.42 -3.46 10.68
N LEU A 14 -15.85 -2.91 11.76
CA LEU A 14 -15.07 -1.67 11.71
C LEU A 14 -13.78 -1.81 10.89
N LEU A 15 -13.02 -2.91 11.09
CA LEU A 15 -11.80 -3.16 10.32
C LEU A 15 -12.09 -3.39 8.84
N GLY A 16 -13.12 -4.16 8.50
CA GLY A 16 -13.54 -4.38 7.13
C GLY A 16 -14.01 -3.09 6.45
N PHE A 17 -14.81 -2.29 7.14
CA PHE A 17 -15.25 -0.99 6.63
C PHE A 17 -14.08 -0.02 6.40
N TYR A 18 -13.13 0.02 7.34
CA TYR A 18 -11.90 0.80 7.18
C TYR A 18 -11.09 0.34 5.96
N ALA A 19 -10.93 -0.97 5.76
CA ALA A 19 -10.23 -1.54 4.61
C ALA A 19 -10.89 -1.15 3.27
N LEU A 20 -12.22 -1.15 3.23
CA LEU A 20 -13.00 -0.72 2.05
C LEU A 20 -12.82 0.77 1.75
N ILE A 21 -12.86 1.64 2.77
CA ILE A 21 -12.60 3.07 2.60
C ILE A 21 -11.21 3.29 1.98
N TRP A 22 -10.19 2.56 2.46
CA TRP A 22 -8.83 2.68 1.95
C TRP A 22 -8.63 2.13 0.53
N ALA A 23 -9.51 1.26 0.05
CA ALA A 23 -9.45 0.77 -1.32
C ALA A 23 -9.67 1.90 -2.34
N ILE A 24 -10.44 2.94 -2.00
CA ILE A 24 -10.74 4.06 -2.89
C ILE A 24 -9.48 4.92 -3.17
N PRO A 25 -8.79 5.49 -2.16
CA PRO A 25 -7.55 6.24 -2.39
C PRO A 25 -6.46 5.40 -3.06
N ALA A 26 -6.33 4.12 -2.67
CA ALA A 26 -5.33 3.22 -3.24
C ALA A 26 -5.58 2.99 -4.74
N SER A 27 -6.85 2.79 -5.14
CA SER A 27 -7.25 2.62 -6.53
C SER A 27 -7.01 3.89 -7.34
N ILE A 28 -7.37 5.06 -6.80
CA ILE A 28 -7.12 6.35 -7.47
C ILE A 28 -5.62 6.58 -7.64
N ALA A 29 -4.81 6.36 -6.60
CA ALA A 29 -3.36 6.50 -6.69
C ALA A 29 -2.76 5.54 -7.72
N GLY A 30 -3.21 4.28 -7.73
CA GLY A 30 -2.80 3.29 -8.72
C GLY A 30 -3.13 3.72 -10.15
N ILE A 31 -4.35 4.17 -10.42
CA ILE A 31 -4.79 4.67 -11.74
C ILE A 31 -3.97 5.89 -12.15
N VAL A 32 -3.85 6.90 -11.27
CA VAL A 32 -3.12 8.14 -11.57
C VAL A 32 -1.65 7.88 -11.85
N LEU A 33 -1.02 6.95 -11.13
CA LEU A 33 0.40 6.65 -11.32
C LEU A 33 0.66 5.74 -12.53
N SER A 34 -0.28 4.87 -12.88
CA SER A 34 -0.09 3.88 -13.96
C SER A 34 -0.58 4.34 -15.33
N LEU A 35 -1.62 5.16 -15.38
CA LEU A 35 -2.20 5.70 -16.62
C LEU A 35 -1.92 7.20 -16.81
N GLY A 36 -1.45 7.88 -15.76
CA GLY A 36 -1.08 9.29 -15.82
C GLY A 36 0.38 9.50 -16.27
N ASP A 37 0.93 10.66 -15.91
CA ASP A 37 2.30 11.01 -16.27
C ASP A 37 3.33 10.16 -15.51
N VAL A 38 4.11 9.39 -16.27
CA VAL A 38 5.20 8.51 -15.80
C VAL A 38 6.23 9.26 -14.94
N LYS A 39 6.35 10.59 -15.08
CA LYS A 39 7.22 11.40 -14.22
C LYS A 39 6.92 11.23 -12.72
N ARG A 40 5.66 10.99 -12.35
CA ARG A 40 5.27 10.82 -10.94
C ARG A 40 5.82 9.51 -10.37
N ILE A 41 5.73 8.40 -11.10
CA ILE A 41 6.30 7.13 -10.64
C ILE A 41 7.82 7.17 -10.66
N ILE A 42 8.44 7.79 -11.66
CA ILE A 42 9.91 8.00 -11.69
C ILE A 42 10.36 8.77 -10.45
N TRP A 43 9.60 9.79 -10.04
CA TRP A 43 9.91 10.55 -8.83
C TRP A 43 9.84 9.67 -7.58
N ILE A 44 8.79 8.84 -7.43
CA ILE A 44 8.65 7.89 -6.30
C ILE A 44 9.77 6.85 -6.33
N ASP A 45 10.07 6.28 -7.50
CA ASP A 45 11.13 5.30 -7.71
C ASP A 45 12.49 5.88 -7.29
N LYS A 46 12.79 7.14 -7.59
CA LYS A 46 14.00 7.84 -7.10
C LYS A 46 14.08 7.97 -5.57
N GLN A 47 12.95 7.97 -4.88
CA GLN A 47 12.92 8.03 -3.42
C GLN A 47 13.06 6.64 -2.78
N LEU A 48 12.44 5.61 -3.36
CA LEU A 48 12.24 4.32 -2.67
C LEU A 48 12.94 3.13 -3.32
N ALA A 49 13.23 3.19 -4.61
CA ALA A 49 13.91 2.12 -5.32
C ALA A 49 15.36 2.01 -4.85
N LYS A 50 15.89 0.78 -4.86
CA LYS A 50 17.31 0.55 -4.56
C LYS A 50 18.20 1.16 -5.66
N ASN A 51 17.81 0.99 -6.92
CA ASN A 51 18.50 1.50 -8.10
C ASN A 51 17.46 1.99 -9.12
N ALA A 52 17.07 3.27 -9.06
CA ALA A 52 16.04 3.83 -9.95
C ALA A 52 16.49 3.83 -11.43
N ASP A 53 17.77 4.09 -11.70
CA ASP A 53 18.26 4.19 -13.09
C ASP A 53 18.22 2.83 -13.81
N LEU A 54 18.63 1.75 -13.13
CA LEU A 54 18.51 0.38 -13.64
C LEU A 54 17.04 -0.04 -13.83
N LEU A 55 16.16 0.43 -12.95
CA LEU A 55 14.73 0.13 -13.03
C LEU A 55 14.11 0.72 -14.30
N HIS A 56 14.45 1.95 -14.65
CA HIS A 56 13.91 2.64 -15.83
C HIS A 56 14.64 2.31 -17.14
N ALA A 57 15.81 1.65 -17.09
CA ALA A 57 16.49 1.16 -18.27
C ALA A 57 15.70 0.08 -19.02
N ASN A 58 14.82 -0.66 -18.33
CA ASN A 58 13.93 -1.63 -18.95
C ASN A 58 12.54 -1.02 -19.17
N TYR A 59 12.15 -0.86 -20.44
CA TYR A 59 10.83 -0.32 -20.82
C TYR A 59 9.66 -1.11 -20.21
N GLN A 60 9.79 -2.43 -19.99
CA GLN A 60 8.74 -3.22 -19.33
C GLN A 60 8.39 -2.71 -17.94
N ASN A 61 9.34 -2.07 -17.24
CA ASN A 61 9.10 -1.46 -15.94
C ASN A 61 8.33 -0.13 -16.03
N THR A 62 8.07 0.38 -17.23
CA THR A 62 7.20 1.56 -17.42
C THR A 62 5.78 1.19 -17.81
N LEU A 63 5.49 -0.11 -17.99
CA LEU A 63 4.13 -0.58 -18.28
C LEU A 63 3.21 -0.38 -17.07
N PRO A 64 1.92 -0.06 -17.28
CA PRO A 64 0.98 0.26 -16.20
C PRO A 64 0.90 -0.80 -15.10
N TYR A 65 0.85 -2.09 -15.48
CA TYR A 65 0.80 -3.18 -14.51
C TYR A 65 2.06 -3.23 -13.63
N SER A 66 3.25 -3.01 -14.21
CA SER A 66 4.52 -3.02 -13.48
C SER A 66 4.60 -1.83 -12.51
N ILE A 67 4.09 -0.67 -12.93
CA ILE A 67 3.97 0.51 -12.07
C ILE A 67 3.06 0.24 -10.87
N ILE A 68 1.87 -0.31 -11.10
CA ILE A 68 0.93 -0.64 -10.01
C ILE A 68 1.56 -1.66 -9.06
N SER A 69 2.13 -2.74 -9.58
CA SER A 69 2.78 -3.76 -8.75
C SER A 69 3.91 -3.17 -7.89
N ARG A 70 4.72 -2.27 -8.45
CA ARG A 70 5.76 -1.58 -7.67
C ARG A 70 5.19 -0.66 -6.61
N LEU A 71 4.16 0.11 -6.92
CA LEU A 71 3.49 0.96 -5.95
C LEU A 71 2.97 0.14 -4.77
N ILE A 72 2.29 -0.99 -5.05
CA ILE A 72 1.83 -1.93 -4.02
C ILE A 72 3.02 -2.43 -3.19
N ASN A 73 4.09 -2.87 -3.84
CA ASN A 73 5.31 -3.33 -3.15
C ASN A 73 5.92 -2.25 -2.26
N TYR A 74 5.97 -0.99 -2.72
CA TYR A 74 6.44 0.11 -1.90
C TYR A 74 5.53 0.33 -0.70
N CYS A 75 4.21 0.34 -0.87
CA CYS A 75 3.28 0.49 0.25
C CYS A 75 3.40 -0.65 1.26
N LEU A 76 3.57 -1.90 0.83
CA LEU A 76 3.75 -3.04 1.73
C LEU A 76 5.09 -2.97 2.46
N THR A 77 6.17 -2.65 1.74
CA THR A 77 7.53 -2.68 2.29
C THR A 77 7.99 -1.36 2.90
N TYR A 78 7.18 -0.29 2.82
CA TYR A 78 7.53 1.05 3.27
C TYR A 78 8.09 1.11 4.70
N PRO A 79 7.53 0.40 5.70
CA PRO A 79 8.09 0.41 7.06
C PRO A 79 9.57 0.02 7.11
N PHE A 80 9.97 -0.89 6.20
CA PHE A 80 11.33 -1.40 6.09
C PHE A 80 12.20 -0.54 5.18
N ILE A 81 11.67 -0.03 4.07
CA ILE A 81 12.46 0.73 3.08
C ILE A 81 12.46 2.24 3.30
N ARG A 82 11.72 2.76 4.31
CA ARG A 82 11.61 4.21 4.59
C ARG A 82 12.97 4.91 4.75
N HIS A 83 13.99 4.21 5.22
CA HIS A 83 15.34 4.75 5.42
C HIS A 83 16.06 5.07 4.11
N ARG A 84 15.59 4.53 2.98
CA ARG A 84 16.11 4.82 1.63
C ARG A 84 15.57 6.12 1.06
N SER A 85 14.47 6.62 1.63
CA SER A 85 13.82 7.87 1.20
C SER A 85 14.78 9.04 1.29
N THR A 86 15.14 9.61 0.13
CA THR A 86 16.04 10.76 0.04
C THR A 86 15.32 12.09 0.24
N THR A 87 13.98 12.12 0.25
CA THR A 87 13.18 13.33 0.43
C THR A 87 12.89 13.63 1.91
N SER A 88 13.03 14.91 2.28
CA SER A 88 12.58 15.45 3.56
C SER A 88 11.07 15.77 3.58
N SER A 89 10.36 15.62 2.45
CA SER A 89 8.95 15.98 2.33
C SER A 89 8.06 15.20 3.29
N LEU A 90 7.49 15.90 4.27
CA LEU A 90 6.52 15.34 5.21
C LEU A 90 5.28 14.82 4.48
N LYS A 91 4.80 15.56 3.46
CA LYS A 91 3.62 15.18 2.66
C LYS A 91 3.81 13.80 2.02
N PHE A 92 4.97 13.55 1.43
CA PHE A 92 5.29 12.25 0.84
C PHE A 92 5.30 11.14 1.89
N LYS A 93 5.96 11.38 3.03
CA LYS A 93 6.06 10.38 4.11
C LYS A 93 4.69 10.02 4.67
N VAL A 94 3.83 11.02 4.89
CA VAL A 94 2.45 10.82 5.38
C VAL A 94 1.63 10.06 4.35
N LEU A 95 1.70 10.42 3.06
CA LEU A 95 1.00 9.70 2.00
C LEU A 95 1.45 8.23 1.90
N MET A 96 2.75 7.96 1.98
CA MET A 96 3.25 6.59 1.96
C MET A 96 2.80 5.79 3.19
N TRP A 97 2.85 6.38 4.38
CA TRP A 97 2.35 5.74 5.61
C TRP A 97 0.84 5.48 5.56
N ALA A 98 0.06 6.43 5.07
CA ALA A 98 -1.37 6.30 4.86
C ALA A 98 -1.69 5.08 3.97
N ASN A 99 -1.05 5.00 2.80
CA ASN A 99 -1.25 3.85 1.91
C ASN A 99 -0.74 2.55 2.54
N THR A 100 0.38 2.58 3.25
CA THR A 100 0.91 1.41 3.99
C THR A 100 -0.13 0.87 4.97
N LEU A 101 -0.73 1.73 5.80
CA LEU A 101 -1.77 1.32 6.75
C LEU A 101 -2.98 0.70 6.05
N GLY A 102 -3.40 1.28 4.92
CA GLY A 102 -4.46 0.71 4.09
C GLY A 102 -4.15 -0.73 3.63
N PHE A 103 -2.96 -0.96 3.06
CA PHE A 103 -2.55 -2.29 2.59
C PHE A 103 -2.35 -3.30 3.72
N TRP A 104 -1.74 -2.89 4.83
CA TRP A 104 -1.54 -3.75 6.00
C TRP A 104 -2.85 -4.10 6.70
N CYS A 105 -3.86 -3.24 6.64
CA CYS A 105 -5.20 -3.55 7.15
C CYS A 105 -5.81 -4.77 6.45
N TRP A 106 -5.70 -4.86 5.12
CA TRP A 106 -6.16 -6.03 4.36
C TRP A 106 -5.46 -7.32 4.77
N PHE A 107 -4.13 -7.26 5.03
CA PHE A 107 -3.38 -8.41 5.54
C PHE A 107 -3.85 -8.85 6.92
N VAL A 108 -4.05 -7.91 7.84
CA VAL A 108 -4.53 -8.21 9.21
C VAL A 108 -5.92 -8.85 9.16
N VAL A 109 -6.83 -8.30 8.36
CA VAL A 109 -8.19 -8.85 8.18
C VAL A 109 -8.12 -10.26 7.58
N ALA A 110 -7.30 -10.50 6.57
CA ALA A 110 -7.14 -11.80 5.94
C ALA A 110 -6.57 -12.86 6.90
N ILE A 111 -5.49 -12.53 7.62
CA ILE A 111 -4.86 -13.42 8.61
C ILE A 111 -5.87 -13.74 9.72
N TYR A 112 -6.56 -12.73 10.23
CA TYR A 112 -7.58 -12.92 11.26
C TYR A 112 -8.69 -13.87 10.79
N ALA A 113 -9.20 -13.69 9.57
CA ALA A 113 -10.25 -14.55 9.01
C ALA A 113 -9.79 -16.01 8.86
N VAL A 114 -8.53 -16.23 8.50
CA VAL A 114 -7.94 -17.58 8.42
C VAL A 114 -7.78 -18.19 9.81
N ILE A 115 -7.21 -17.46 10.77
CA ILE A 115 -7.07 -17.92 12.17
C ILE A 115 -8.43 -18.29 12.74
N TYR A 116 -9.46 -17.46 12.51
CA TYR A 116 -10.82 -17.72 12.96
C TYR A 116 -11.42 -19.01 12.40
N ARG A 117 -11.06 -19.39 11.16
CA ARG A 117 -11.54 -20.64 10.57
C ARG A 117 -10.81 -21.87 11.12
N LEU A 118 -9.59 -21.69 11.64
CA LEU A 118 -8.72 -22.77 12.08
C LEU A 118 -8.81 -23.07 13.58
N LEU A 119 -9.23 -22.08 14.40
CA LEU A 119 -9.47 -22.19 15.84
C LEU A 119 -10.96 -22.41 16.12
#